data_AF-A0A834Y2J1-F1
#
_entry.id   AF-A0A834Y2J1-F1
#
_cell.length_a   1.000
_cell.length_b   1.000
_cell.length_c   1.000
_cell.angle_alpha   90.00
_cell.angle_beta   90.00
_cell.angle_gamma   90.00
#
_symmetry.space_group_name_H-M   'P 1'
#
loop_
_entity.id
_entity.type
_entity.pdbx_description
1 polymer ?
#
loop_
_entity_poly.entity_id
_entity_poly.type
_entity_poly.pdbx_seq_one_letter_code
_entity_poly.pdbx_strand_id
1 'polypeptide(L)'
;MEIFSPAAASPKPIKPGELTGSSRVVKDYVADIHSCVQKWNDTMNHGVPLLKNIEAIKVDESFPNGLQEICDDLEKDVNRFNEIVCSLEVIVKQLRSVVKFNHGKEKLFRAWPDEYFVDAANLIYNSYRQEAIVKQTVLENVAHDHRLEAQMLHRAAWIHEPMIPYDLNKTLESMLIETGYK
;
A
#
# COMPACT_ATOMS: atom_id res chain seq x y z
N MET A 1 1.23 4.21 -64.53
CA MET A 1 2.05 4.26 -63.31
C MET A 1 1.43 5.32 -62.41
N GLU A 2 0.66 4.90 -61.41
CA GLU A 2 0.13 5.82 -60.40
C GLU A 2 1.21 6.09 -59.37
N ILE A 3 1.50 7.38 -59.15
CA ILE A 3 2.45 7.84 -58.14
C ILE A 3 1.64 8.13 -56.88
N PHE A 4 1.68 7.21 -55.91
CA PHE A 4 1.15 7.47 -54.57
C PHE A 4 2.10 8.42 -53.83
N SER A 5 1.62 9.64 -53.53
CA SER A 5 2.26 10.50 -52.54
C SER A 5 1.88 10.03 -51.12
N PRO A 6 2.82 9.95 -50.17
CA PRO A 6 2.48 9.66 -48.79
C PRO A 6 1.84 10.89 -48.15
N ALA A 7 0.59 10.75 -47.70
CA ALA A 7 -0.05 11.74 -46.87
C ALA A 7 0.74 11.86 -45.55
N ALA A 8 1.39 13.00 -45.34
CA ALA A 8 1.96 13.37 -44.06
C ALA A 8 0.80 13.52 -43.05
N ALA A 9 0.60 12.51 -42.22
CA ALA A 9 -0.31 12.60 -41.08
C ALA A 9 0.21 13.70 -40.15
N SER A 10 -0.50 14.83 -40.11
CA SER A 10 -0.22 15.89 -39.14
C SER A 10 -0.36 15.34 -37.72
N PRO A 11 0.59 15.61 -36.80
CA PRO A 11 0.44 15.24 -35.41
C PRO A 11 -0.84 15.89 -34.87
N LYS A 12 -1.76 15.08 -34.35
CA LYS A 12 -2.93 15.63 -33.64
C LYS A 12 -2.40 16.45 -32.45
N PRO A 13 -2.92 17.65 -32.20
CA PRO A 13 -2.52 18.45 -31.05
C PRO A 13 -2.81 17.66 -29.78
N ILE A 14 -1.77 17.46 -28.96
CA ILE A 14 -1.87 16.82 -27.65
C ILE A 14 -2.83 17.67 -26.81
N LYS A 15 -3.88 17.04 -26.30
CA LYS A 15 -4.83 17.75 -25.43
C LYS A 15 -4.11 18.16 -24.15
N PRO A 16 -4.33 19.38 -23.62
CA PRO A 16 -3.84 19.76 -22.30
C PRO A 16 -4.38 18.75 -21.27
N GLY A 17 -3.50 17.94 -20.67
CA GLY A 17 -3.85 16.95 -19.66
C GLY A 17 -3.60 15.47 -20.01
N GLU A 18 -3.26 15.12 -21.25
CA GLU A 18 -2.84 13.74 -21.57
C GLU A 18 -1.37 13.54 -21.20
N LEU A 19 -1.12 13.00 -20.01
CA LEU A 19 0.21 12.54 -19.61
C LEU A 19 0.66 11.41 -20.56
N THR A 20 1.89 11.51 -21.06
CA THR A 20 2.51 10.48 -21.91
C THR A 20 3.89 10.13 -21.37
N GLY A 21 4.41 8.96 -21.74
CA GLY A 21 5.73 8.51 -21.30
C GLY A 21 5.84 8.34 -19.79
N SER A 22 6.98 8.75 -19.23
CA SER A 22 7.33 8.52 -17.81
C SER A 22 6.33 9.14 -16.83
N SER A 23 5.77 10.33 -17.09
CA SER A 23 4.79 10.96 -16.17
C SER A 23 3.51 10.13 -16.04
N ARG A 24 3.05 9.49 -17.12
CA ARG A 24 1.90 8.57 -17.04
C ARG A 24 2.22 7.35 -16.20
N VAL A 25 3.40 6.77 -16.39
CA VAL A 25 3.85 5.60 -15.62
C VAL A 25 3.97 5.92 -14.13
N VAL A 26 4.50 7.09 -13.77
CA VAL A 26 4.53 7.55 -12.37
C VAL A 26 3.12 7.69 -11.81
N LYS A 27 2.18 8.29 -12.55
CA LYS A 27 0.77 8.40 -12.13
C LYS A 27 0.15 7.02 -11.87
N ASP A 28 0.38 6.06 -12.76
CA ASP A 28 -0.13 4.70 -12.63
C ASP A 28 0.42 4.04 -11.34
N TYR A 29 1.72 4.20 -11.05
CA TYR A 29 2.30 3.73 -9.79
C TYR A 29 1.74 4.41 -8.54
N VAL A 30 1.47 5.71 -8.59
CA VAL A 30 0.81 6.41 -7.48
C VAL A 30 -0.60 5.87 -7.25
N ALA A 31 -1.35 5.58 -8.31
CA ALA A 31 -2.67 4.95 -8.22
C ALA A 31 -2.59 3.52 -7.63
N ASP A 32 -1.57 2.75 -7.99
CA ASP A 32 -1.33 1.41 -7.46
C ASP A 32 -0.97 1.46 -5.96
N ILE A 33 -0.16 2.42 -5.52
CA ILE A 33 0.13 2.66 -4.09
C ILE A 33 -1.18 2.97 -3.35
N HIS A 34 -1.99 3.88 -3.86
CA HIS A 34 -3.28 4.20 -3.24
C HIS A 34 -4.19 2.96 -3.15
N SER A 35 -4.23 2.14 -4.20
CA SER A 35 -4.99 0.89 -4.20
C SER A 35 -4.46 -0.12 -3.18
N CYS A 36 -3.14 -0.18 -2.96
CA CYS A 36 -2.52 -1.00 -1.91
C CYS A 36 -2.97 -0.53 -0.52
N VAL A 37 -2.99 0.79 -0.27
CA VAL A 37 -3.44 1.36 1.00
C VAL A 37 -4.93 1.09 1.25
N GLN A 38 -5.79 1.17 0.24
CA GLN A 38 -7.20 0.81 0.41
C GLN A 38 -7.38 -0.67 0.77
N LYS A 39 -6.69 -1.57 0.07
CA LYS A 39 -6.70 -3.01 0.38
C LYS A 39 -6.21 -3.29 1.81
N TRP A 40 -5.19 -2.57 2.25
CA TRP A 40 -4.70 -2.67 3.62
C TRP A 40 -5.79 -2.31 4.63
N ASN A 41 -6.48 -1.19 4.42
CA ASN A 41 -7.58 -0.75 5.30
C ASN A 41 -8.74 -1.76 5.31
N ASP A 42 -9.06 -2.37 4.18
CA ASP A 42 -10.09 -3.42 4.10
C ASP A 42 -9.70 -4.66 4.91
N THR A 43 -8.44 -5.12 4.76
CA THR A 43 -7.90 -6.24 5.55
C THR A 43 -7.86 -5.92 7.04
N MET A 44 -7.47 -4.70 7.41
CA MET A 44 -7.53 -4.21 8.79
C MET A 44 -8.92 -4.33 9.40
N ASN A 45 -9.94 -3.85 8.68
CA ASN A 45 -11.33 -3.88 9.10
C ASN A 45 -11.86 -5.31 9.28
N HIS A 46 -11.40 -6.25 8.45
CA HIS A 46 -11.77 -7.67 8.57
C HIS A 46 -11.13 -8.33 9.80
N GLY A 47 -9.87 -8.02 10.13
CA GLY A 47 -9.18 -8.63 11.28
C GLY A 47 -9.68 -8.18 12.66
N VAL A 48 -10.25 -6.97 12.78
CA VAL A 48 -10.78 -6.45 14.06
C VAL A 48 -11.84 -7.35 14.71
N PRO A 49 -12.90 -7.81 14.01
CA PRO A 49 -13.86 -8.75 14.58
C PRO A 49 -13.25 -10.13 14.86
N LEU A 50 -12.27 -10.60 14.09
CA LEU A 50 -11.58 -11.87 14.38
C LEU A 50 -10.87 -11.82 15.73
N LEU A 51 -10.13 -10.75 16.01
CA LEU A 51 -9.49 -10.55 17.31
C LEU A 51 -10.51 -10.49 18.46
N LYS A 52 -11.67 -9.85 18.26
CA LYS A 52 -12.77 -9.87 19.25
C LYS A 52 -13.26 -11.28 19.54
N ASN A 53 -13.39 -12.10 18.50
CA ASN A 53 -13.88 -13.47 18.66
C ASN A 53 -12.84 -14.33 19.36
N ILE A 54 -11.55 -14.18 19.06
CA ILE A 54 -10.46 -14.87 19.78
C ILE A 54 -10.52 -14.51 21.26
N GLU A 55 -10.55 -13.22 21.60
CA GLU A 55 -10.61 -12.76 22.99
C GLU A 55 -11.85 -13.26 23.74
N ALA A 56 -12.99 -13.38 23.06
CA ALA A 56 -14.24 -13.84 23.66
C ALA A 56 -14.22 -15.34 24.02
N ILE A 57 -13.49 -16.16 23.27
CA ILE A 57 -13.42 -17.62 23.52
C ILE A 57 -12.16 -18.01 24.29
N LYS A 58 -11.05 -17.27 24.15
CA LYS A 58 -9.78 -17.52 24.82
C LYS A 58 -9.79 -16.90 26.22
N VAL A 59 -10.56 -17.50 27.12
CA VAL A 59 -10.77 -17.01 28.51
C VAL A 59 -9.83 -17.65 29.53
N ASP A 60 -9.16 -18.74 29.18
CA ASP A 60 -8.22 -19.47 30.02
C ASP A 60 -7.11 -20.13 29.18
N GLU A 61 -6.34 -21.02 29.79
CA GLU A 61 -5.24 -21.74 29.12
C GLU A 61 -5.71 -22.77 28.07
N SER A 62 -6.99 -23.13 28.05
CA SER A 62 -7.53 -24.12 27.12
C SER A 62 -7.57 -23.62 25.67
N PHE A 63 -7.69 -24.57 24.72
CA PHE A 63 -7.88 -24.28 23.30
C PHE A 63 -9.32 -24.68 22.92
N PRO A 64 -10.27 -23.75 22.96
CA PRO A 64 -11.67 -24.04 22.70
C PRO A 64 -11.92 -24.40 21.23
N ASN A 65 -13.00 -25.15 20.99
CA ASN A 65 -13.45 -25.46 19.64
C ASN A 65 -13.73 -24.17 18.85
N GLY A 66 -13.32 -24.13 17.58
CA GLY A 66 -13.47 -22.96 16.70
C GLY A 66 -12.34 -21.93 16.81
N LEU A 67 -11.44 -22.01 17.80
CA LEU A 67 -10.29 -21.10 17.88
C LEU A 67 -9.37 -21.22 16.67
N GLN A 68 -9.09 -22.45 16.23
CA GLN A 68 -8.24 -22.69 15.05
C GLN A 68 -8.82 -22.02 13.80
N GLU A 69 -10.13 -22.13 13.56
CA GLU A 69 -10.78 -21.56 12.37
C GLU A 69 -10.64 -20.02 12.35
N ILE A 70 -10.80 -19.36 13.51
CA ILE A 70 -10.62 -17.91 13.61
C ILE A 70 -9.15 -17.51 13.41
N CYS A 71 -8.21 -18.30 13.93
CA CYS A 71 -6.78 -18.09 13.70
C CYS A 71 -6.39 -18.27 12.23
N ASP A 72 -6.95 -19.27 11.55
CA ASP A 72 -6.71 -19.51 10.12
C ASP A 72 -7.23 -18.34 9.28
N ASP A 73 -8.37 -17.76 9.65
CA ASP A 73 -8.90 -16.56 8.99
C ASP A 73 -8.03 -15.33 9.26
N LEU A 74 -7.51 -15.16 10.49
CA LEU A 74 -6.59 -14.08 10.82
C LEU A 74 -5.24 -14.24 10.10
N GLU A 75 -4.77 -15.48 9.93
CA GLU A 75 -3.57 -15.79 9.17
C GLU A 75 -3.71 -15.39 7.69
N LYS A 76 -4.89 -15.58 7.08
CA LYS A 76 -5.16 -15.10 5.72
C LYS A 76 -5.04 -13.58 5.64
N ASP A 77 -5.55 -12.84 6.62
CA ASP A 77 -5.41 -11.38 6.68
C ASP A 77 -3.94 -10.95 6.82
N VAL A 78 -3.17 -11.63 7.68
CA VAL A 78 -1.73 -11.33 7.84
C VAL A 78 -0.94 -11.66 6.58
N ASN A 79 -1.22 -12.77 5.92
CA ASN A 79 -0.64 -13.09 4.62
C ASN A 79 -0.99 -12.02 3.57
N ARG A 80 -2.21 -11.48 3.62
CA ARG A 80 -2.62 -10.39 2.74
C ARG A 80 -1.82 -9.10 2.99
N PHE A 81 -1.51 -8.75 4.23
CA PHE A 81 -0.61 -7.62 4.53
C PHE A 81 0.78 -7.84 3.91
N ASN A 82 1.33 -9.04 4.02
CA ASN A 82 2.62 -9.37 3.42
C ASN A 82 2.61 -9.24 1.89
N GLU A 83 1.54 -9.69 1.22
CA GLU A 83 1.36 -9.50 -0.23
C GLU A 83 1.28 -8.02 -0.64
N ILE A 84 0.59 -7.20 0.15
CA ILE A 84 0.50 -5.76 -0.06
C ILE A 84 1.89 -5.12 0.07
N VAL A 85 2.66 -5.47 1.10
CA VAL A 85 4.03 -4.97 1.31
C VAL A 85 4.96 -5.37 0.15
N CYS A 86 4.87 -6.61 -0.33
CA CYS A 86 5.61 -7.06 -1.52
C CYS A 86 5.24 -6.23 -2.75
N SER A 87 3.95 -5.93 -2.93
CA SER A 87 3.47 -5.09 -4.04
C SER A 87 4.03 -3.67 -3.96
N LEU A 88 4.00 -3.06 -2.77
CA LEU A 88 4.61 -1.74 -2.52
C LEU A 88 6.11 -1.74 -2.82
N GLU A 89 6.84 -2.79 -2.43
CA GLU A 89 8.27 -2.92 -2.73
C GLU A 89 8.56 -2.94 -4.24
N VAL A 90 7.76 -3.70 -5.00
CA VAL A 90 7.86 -3.76 -6.45
C VAL A 90 7.62 -2.39 -7.07
N ILE A 91 6.55 -1.70 -6.64
CA ILE A 91 6.23 -0.35 -7.12
C ILE A 91 7.39 0.61 -6.85
N VAL A 92 7.96 0.61 -5.64
CA VAL A 92 9.11 1.45 -5.28
C VAL A 92 10.32 1.20 -6.19
N LYS A 93 10.64 -0.07 -6.47
CA LYS A 93 11.77 -0.44 -7.36
C LYS A 93 11.53 0.03 -8.79
N GLN A 94 10.32 -0.11 -9.29
CA GLN A 94 9.94 0.29 -10.63
C GLN A 94 9.90 1.83 -10.77
N LEU A 95 9.30 2.52 -9.81
CA LEU A 95 9.25 3.98 -9.74
C LEU A 95 10.66 4.57 -9.73
N ARG A 96 11.56 4.02 -8.89
CA ARG A 96 12.97 4.42 -8.86
C ARG A 96 13.65 4.23 -10.22
N SER A 97 13.33 3.17 -10.93
CA SER A 97 13.88 2.92 -12.28
C SER A 97 13.37 3.98 -13.26
N VAL A 98 12.07 4.27 -13.29
CA VAL A 98 11.49 5.31 -14.16
C VAL A 98 12.13 6.67 -13.93
N VAL A 99 12.30 7.07 -12.66
CA VAL A 99 12.93 8.34 -12.29
C VAL A 99 14.41 8.38 -12.72
N LYS A 100 15.18 7.32 -12.46
CA LYS A 100 16.59 7.22 -12.89
C LYS A 100 16.77 7.23 -14.40
N PHE A 101 15.83 6.68 -15.16
CA PHE A 101 15.91 6.69 -16.63
C PHE A 101 15.30 7.94 -17.26
N ASN A 102 14.81 8.89 -16.46
CA ASN A 102 14.36 10.20 -16.92
C ASN A 102 15.52 11.21 -17.10
N HIS A 103 16.77 10.79 -16.92
CA HIS A 103 17.97 11.65 -17.01
C HIS A 103 18.02 12.42 -18.34
N GLY A 104 17.74 13.73 -18.28
CA GLY A 104 17.87 14.69 -19.39
C GLY A 104 16.57 15.20 -20.01
N LYS A 105 15.39 14.83 -19.51
CA LYS A 105 14.09 15.37 -19.96
C LYS A 105 13.56 16.41 -18.96
N GLU A 106 12.62 17.25 -19.41
CA GLU A 106 11.89 18.17 -18.53
C GLU A 106 11.33 17.44 -17.29
N LYS A 107 11.16 18.18 -16.18
CA LYS A 107 10.55 17.66 -14.95
C LYS A 107 9.26 16.91 -15.26
N LEU A 108 9.03 15.75 -14.64
CA LEU A 108 7.83 14.94 -14.91
C LEU A 108 6.56 15.62 -14.44
N PHE A 109 6.66 16.38 -13.36
CA PHE A 109 5.57 17.12 -12.73
C PHE A 109 6.00 18.54 -12.34
N ARG A 110 5.03 19.38 -12.01
CA ARG A 110 5.22 20.83 -11.92
C ARG A 110 5.89 21.26 -10.63
N ALA A 111 5.45 20.72 -9.50
CA ALA A 111 5.87 21.14 -8.18
C ALA A 111 6.85 20.15 -7.54
N TRP A 112 6.63 18.85 -7.72
CA TRP A 112 7.48 17.83 -7.08
C TRP A 112 8.73 17.51 -7.92
N PRO A 113 9.92 17.46 -7.29
CA PRO A 113 11.07 16.78 -7.88
C PRO A 113 10.77 15.30 -8.12
N ASP A 114 11.30 14.73 -9.20
CA ASP A 114 11.05 13.33 -9.57
C ASP A 114 11.51 12.37 -8.46
N GLU A 115 12.63 12.67 -7.80
CA GLU A 115 13.17 11.90 -6.67
C GLU A 115 12.24 11.87 -5.47
N TYR A 116 11.44 12.93 -5.27
CA TYR A 116 10.56 13.04 -4.13
C TYR A 116 9.42 12.02 -4.17
N PHE A 117 8.97 11.62 -5.37
CA PHE A 117 8.04 10.50 -5.54
C PHE A 117 8.63 9.18 -5.05
N VAL A 118 9.92 8.95 -5.32
CA VAL A 118 10.63 7.75 -4.87
C VAL A 118 10.75 7.75 -3.35
N ASP A 119 11.14 8.88 -2.75
CA ASP A 119 11.29 9.01 -1.30
C ASP A 119 9.94 8.81 -0.58
N ALA A 120 8.88 9.43 -1.08
CA ALA A 120 7.53 9.26 -0.56
C ALA A 120 7.05 7.80 -0.65
N ALA A 121 7.25 7.14 -1.80
CA ALA A 121 6.90 5.74 -1.97
C ALA A 121 7.72 4.82 -1.04
N ASN A 122 9.01 5.10 -0.83
CA ASN A 122 9.85 4.34 0.12
C ASN A 122 9.35 4.53 1.56
N LEU A 123 8.97 5.75 1.96
CA LEU A 123 8.42 6.01 3.29
C LEU A 123 7.16 5.16 3.51
N ILE A 124 6.22 5.18 2.56
CA ILE A 124 5.00 4.37 2.59
C ILE A 124 5.35 2.88 2.71
N TYR A 125 6.17 2.35 1.81
CA TYR A 125 6.60 0.96 1.85
C TYR A 125 7.20 0.56 3.19
N ASN A 126 8.14 1.34 3.72
CA ASN A 126 8.82 1.01 4.97
C ASN A 126 7.86 1.02 6.16
N SER A 127 6.96 2.01 6.25
CA SER A 127 5.96 2.08 7.31
C SER A 127 5.03 0.85 7.29
N TYR A 128 4.48 0.49 6.13
CA TYR A 128 3.63 -0.69 6.00
C TYR A 128 4.38 -2.00 6.22
N ARG A 129 5.67 -2.08 5.83
CA ARG A 129 6.52 -3.24 6.12
C ARG A 129 6.72 -3.44 7.61
N GLN A 130 7.00 -2.37 8.35
CA GLN A 130 7.16 -2.47 9.81
C GLN A 130 5.82 -2.80 10.47
N GLU A 131 4.72 -2.23 9.99
CA GLU A 131 3.40 -2.54 10.52
C GLU A 131 3.02 -4.01 10.27
N ALA A 132 3.33 -4.57 9.10
CA ALA A 132 3.07 -5.99 8.81
C ALA A 132 3.80 -6.93 9.78
N ILE A 133 4.99 -6.56 10.27
CA ILE A 133 5.71 -7.31 11.30
C ILE A 133 4.96 -7.28 12.64
N VAL A 134 4.36 -6.14 12.98
CA VAL A 134 3.49 -6.04 14.17
C VAL A 134 2.28 -6.97 14.01
N LYS A 135 1.65 -6.99 12.84
CA LYS A 135 0.49 -7.85 12.54
C LYS A 135 0.85 -9.34 12.62
N GLN A 136 2.02 -9.72 12.12
CA GLN A 136 2.58 -11.06 12.28
C GLN A 136 2.78 -11.43 13.76
N THR A 137 3.34 -10.51 14.54
CA THR A 137 3.54 -10.72 15.99
C THR A 137 2.21 -10.88 16.73
N VAL A 138 1.17 -10.13 16.35
CA VAL A 138 -0.17 -10.30 16.93
C VAL A 138 -0.72 -11.70 16.63
N LEU A 139 -0.67 -12.15 15.37
CA LEU A 139 -1.13 -13.48 14.98
C LEU A 139 -0.44 -14.60 15.77
N GLU A 140 0.89 -14.52 15.90
CA GLU A 140 1.71 -15.52 16.60
C GLU A 140 1.41 -15.64 18.10
N ASN A 141 0.77 -14.64 18.72
CA ASN A 141 0.62 -14.58 20.17
C ASN A 141 -0.83 -14.52 20.65
N VAL A 142 -1.76 -13.99 19.84
CA VAL A 142 -3.13 -13.67 20.31
C VAL A 142 -3.92 -14.88 20.81
N ALA A 143 -3.70 -16.07 20.23
CA ALA A 143 -4.35 -17.30 20.65
C ALA A 143 -3.70 -17.98 21.87
N HIS A 144 -2.52 -17.51 22.29
CA HIS A 144 -1.73 -18.09 23.37
C HIS A 144 -1.88 -17.34 24.71
N ASP A 145 -2.41 -16.12 24.70
CA ASP A 145 -2.56 -15.30 25.90
C ASP A 145 -4.03 -14.93 26.19
N HIS A 146 -4.53 -15.39 27.34
CA HIS A 146 -5.90 -15.13 27.80
C HIS A 146 -5.98 -13.95 28.77
N ARG A 147 -4.84 -13.36 29.16
CA ARG A 147 -4.81 -12.26 30.12
C ARG A 147 -5.33 -10.99 29.49
N LEU A 148 -6.16 -10.26 30.23
CA LEU A 148 -6.81 -9.04 29.74
C LEU A 148 -5.80 -8.02 29.22
N GLU A 149 -4.65 -7.84 29.88
CA GLU A 149 -3.65 -6.87 29.47
C GLU A 149 -3.03 -7.23 28.11
N ALA A 150 -2.80 -8.52 27.86
CA ALA A 150 -2.26 -9.01 26.60
C ALA A 150 -3.29 -8.89 25.47
N GLN A 151 -4.53 -9.28 25.74
CA GLN A 151 -5.65 -9.09 24.80
C GLN A 151 -5.81 -7.62 24.38
N MET A 152 -5.79 -6.70 25.37
CA MET A 152 -5.83 -5.26 25.11
C MET A 152 -4.63 -4.78 24.29
N LEU A 153 -3.42 -5.28 24.58
CA LEU A 153 -2.21 -4.94 23.83
C LEU A 153 -2.30 -5.41 22.37
N HIS A 154 -2.69 -6.66 22.13
CA HIS A 154 -2.84 -7.21 20.78
C HIS A 154 -3.86 -6.43 19.96
N ARG A 155 -5.01 -6.11 20.58
CA ARG A 155 -6.06 -5.29 19.96
C ARG A 155 -5.57 -3.89 19.64
N ALA A 156 -4.88 -3.23 20.58
CA ALA A 156 -4.35 -1.89 20.38
C ALA A 156 -3.30 -1.86 19.28
N ALA A 157 -2.38 -2.83 19.27
CA ALA A 157 -1.37 -2.99 18.22
C ALA A 157 -1.99 -3.27 16.85
N TRP A 158 -3.13 -3.98 16.80
CA TRP A 158 -3.87 -4.13 15.56
C TRP A 158 -4.48 -2.80 15.11
N ILE A 159 -5.31 -2.16 15.95
CA ILE A 159 -6.16 -1.02 15.57
C ILE A 159 -5.38 0.28 15.32
N HIS A 160 -4.34 0.56 16.11
CA HIS A 160 -3.70 1.88 16.11
C HIS A 160 -2.53 2.01 15.14
N GLU A 161 -2.10 0.91 14.52
CA GLU A 161 -1.07 0.89 13.47
C GLU A 161 0.18 1.72 13.83
N PRO A 162 0.86 1.40 14.94
CA PRO A 162 1.88 2.27 15.54
C PRO A 162 3.09 2.56 14.64
N MET A 163 3.33 1.76 13.60
CA MET A 163 4.42 1.96 12.64
C MET A 163 4.02 2.81 11.43
N ILE A 164 2.74 3.20 11.32
CA ILE A 164 2.22 4.07 10.27
C ILE A 164 2.18 5.53 10.78
N PRO A 165 3.03 6.43 10.25
CA PRO A 165 3.02 7.83 10.65
C PRO A 165 1.70 8.53 10.32
N TYR A 166 1.25 9.42 11.20
CA TYR A 166 0.00 10.17 11.00
C TYR A 166 -0.01 11.04 9.73
N ASP A 167 1.16 11.56 9.34
CA ASP A 167 1.34 12.37 8.14
C ASP A 167 1.49 11.55 6.85
N LEU A 168 1.57 10.21 6.93
CA LEU A 168 1.72 9.34 5.75
C LEU A 168 0.54 9.48 4.79
N ASN A 169 -0.68 9.62 5.32
CA ASN A 169 -1.87 9.89 4.51
C ASN A 169 -1.75 11.23 3.76
N LYS A 170 -1.18 12.26 4.39
CA LYS A 170 -0.97 13.55 3.73
C LYS A 170 0.06 13.44 2.60
N THR A 171 1.10 12.65 2.81
CA THR A 171 2.11 12.34 1.78
C THR A 171 1.47 11.66 0.58
N LEU A 172 0.65 10.62 0.80
CA LEU A 172 -0.08 9.93 -0.27
C LEU A 172 -1.05 10.86 -1.01
N GLU A 173 -1.85 11.65 -0.28
CA GLU A 173 -2.77 12.63 -0.90
C GLU A 173 -2.02 13.66 -1.75
N SER A 174 -0.84 14.09 -1.30
CA SER A 174 -0.01 15.02 -2.07
C SER A 174 0.51 14.39 -3.37
N MET A 175 0.88 13.10 -3.36
CA MET A 175 1.26 12.36 -4.58
C MET A 175 0.08 12.27 -5.55
N LEU A 176 -1.13 12.01 -5.05
CA LEU A 176 -2.34 11.89 -5.88
C LEU A 176 -2.71 13.22 -6.54
N ILE A 177 -2.62 14.33 -5.81
CA ILE A 177 -2.86 15.68 -6.35
C ILE A 177 -1.81 16.03 -7.41
N GLU A 178 -0.53 15.82 -7.11
CA GLU A 178 0.55 16.19 -8.03
C GLU A 178 0.48 15.43 -9.36
N THR A 179 0.07 14.16 -9.32
CA THR A 179 -0.13 13.35 -10.53
C THR A 179 -1.46 13.60 -11.25
N GLY A 180 -2.30 14.49 -10.72
CA GLY A 180 -3.65 14.75 -11.23
C GLY A 180 -4.53 13.50 -11.21
N TYR A 181 -4.31 12.60 -10.25
CA TYR A 181 -5.21 11.47 -9.97
C TYR A 181 -6.45 11.94 -9.19
N LYS A 182 -6.28 12.94 -8.32
CA LYS A 182 -7.35 13.67 -7.64
C LYS A 182 -7.37 15.13 -8.05
#